data_AF-A0A1N6IXB4-F1
#
_entry.id   AF-A0A1N6IXB4-F1
#
_cell.length_a   1.000
_cell.length_b   1.000
_cell.length_c   1.000
_cell.angle_alpha   90.00
_cell.angle_beta   90.00
_cell.angle_gamma   90.00
#
_symmetry.space_group_name_H-M   'P 1'
#
loop_
_entity.id
_entity.type
_entity.pdbx_description
1 polymer ?
#
loop_
_entity_poly.entity_id
_entity_poly.type
_entity_poly.pdbx_seq_one_letter_code
_entity_poly.pdbx_strand_id
1 'polypeptide(L)'
;MTIRKLCRAPGCDELALPGGALCDEHAAERAARARARKARAKDSAVARKGAALYKTAAWRRARETYLRRHPLCVDCGDLGLVVEAEEVDHVEPHRGDVRKFWDRSNWQALCKRCHSRKTAREVFHGDRGVSQNP
;
A
#
# COMPACT_ATOMS: atom_id res chain seq x y z
N MET A 1 33.60 -20.84 7.60
CA MET A 1 33.27 -20.89 6.16
C MET A 1 31.77 -20.95 6.01
N THR A 2 31.16 -19.98 5.33
CA THR A 2 29.71 -19.97 5.12
C THR A 2 29.36 -20.96 4.02
N ILE A 3 28.60 -22.01 4.36
CA ILE A 3 28.08 -22.95 3.37
C ILE A 3 27.15 -22.18 2.43
N ARG A 4 27.54 -22.09 1.16
CA ARG A 4 26.71 -21.49 0.10
C ARG A 4 25.93 -22.57 -0.61
N LYS A 5 24.69 -22.25 -0.96
CA LYS A 5 23.82 -23.13 -1.76
C LYS A 5 24.06 -22.86 -3.23
N LEU A 6 23.77 -23.84 -4.07
CA LEU A 6 23.64 -23.61 -5.51
C LEU A 6 22.46 -22.66 -5.79
N CYS A 7 22.55 -21.94 -6.89
CA CYS A 7 21.48 -21.12 -7.41
C CYS A 7 20.23 -21.99 -7.66
N ARG A 8 19.04 -21.49 -7.27
CA ARG A 8 17.76 -22.19 -7.49
C ARG A 8 17.24 -22.05 -8.93
N ALA A 9 17.88 -21.24 -9.77
CA ALA A 9 17.44 -21.06 -11.14
C ALA A 9 17.60 -22.38 -11.92
N PRO A 10 16.61 -22.82 -12.72
CA PRO A 10 16.72 -24.07 -13.47
C PRO A 10 17.95 -24.07 -14.38
N GLY A 11 18.80 -25.09 -14.23
CA GLY A 11 20.01 -25.25 -15.04
C GLY A 11 21.18 -24.33 -14.68
N CYS A 12 21.10 -23.57 -13.60
CA CYS A 12 22.21 -22.74 -13.11
C CYS A 12 22.98 -23.46 -12.00
N ASP A 13 24.28 -23.62 -12.18
CA ASP A 13 25.21 -24.25 -11.25
C ASP A 13 26.05 -23.23 -10.43
N GLU A 14 25.85 -21.93 -10.68
CA GLU A 14 26.49 -20.86 -9.91
C GLU A 14 26.07 -20.85 -8.43
N LEU A 15 26.93 -20.29 -7.58
CA LEU A 15 26.64 -20.17 -6.15
C LEU A 15 25.63 -19.04 -5.88
N ALA A 16 24.66 -19.33 -5.02
CA ALA A 16 23.74 -18.32 -4.53
C ALA A 16 24.45 -17.31 -3.63
N LEU A 17 23.91 -16.08 -3.60
CA LEU A 17 24.29 -15.06 -2.64
C LEU A 17 24.13 -15.57 -1.19
N PRO A 18 24.97 -15.12 -0.24
CA PRO A 18 24.81 -15.46 1.17
C PRO A 18 23.41 -15.14 1.69
N GLY A 19 22.73 -16.12 2.27
CA GLY A 19 21.33 -15.98 2.74
C GLY A 19 20.28 -15.89 1.63
N GLY A 20 20.70 -15.93 0.36
CA GLY A 20 19.85 -15.89 -0.82
C GLY A 20 19.55 -17.27 -1.41
N ALA A 21 18.66 -17.28 -2.40
CA ALA A 21 18.31 -18.47 -3.17
C ALA A 21 18.78 -18.40 -4.63
N LEU A 22 19.36 -17.26 -5.06
CA LEU A 22 19.80 -17.02 -6.43
C LEU A 22 21.22 -16.42 -6.42
N CYS A 23 21.98 -16.67 -7.48
CA CYS A 23 23.20 -15.93 -7.79
C CYS A 23 22.87 -14.47 -8.12
N ASP A 24 23.91 -13.63 -8.25
CA ASP A 24 23.77 -12.19 -8.53
C ASP A 24 22.92 -11.90 -9.76
N GLU A 25 23.20 -12.59 -10.87
CA GLU A 25 22.49 -12.43 -12.14
C GLU A 25 21.00 -12.74 -11.99
N HIS A 26 20.65 -13.96 -11.55
CA HIS A 26 19.25 -14.35 -11.43
C HIS A 26 18.50 -13.55 -10.35
N ALA A 27 19.20 -13.07 -9.31
CA ALA A 27 18.62 -12.14 -8.35
C ALA A 27 18.28 -10.80 -9.00
N ALA A 28 19.18 -10.26 -9.83
CA ALA A 28 18.97 -9.03 -10.59
C ALA A 28 17.85 -9.19 -11.62
N GLU A 29 17.80 -10.31 -12.36
CA GLU A 29 16.71 -10.60 -13.29
C GLU A 29 15.36 -10.66 -12.58
N ARG A 30 15.27 -11.37 -11.45
CA ARG A 30 14.03 -11.46 -10.66
C ARG A 30 13.61 -10.07 -10.18
N ALA A 31 14.55 -9.26 -9.72
CA ALA A 31 14.28 -7.89 -9.32
C ALA A 31 13.80 -7.04 -10.52
N ALA A 32 14.41 -7.18 -11.70
CA ALA A 32 14.02 -6.50 -12.92
C ALA A 32 12.59 -6.90 -13.36
N ARG A 33 12.28 -8.20 -13.37
CA ARG A 33 10.91 -8.71 -13.66
C ARG A 33 9.89 -8.17 -12.66
N ALA A 34 10.21 -8.16 -11.37
CA ALA A 34 9.33 -7.59 -10.34
C ALA A 34 9.11 -6.08 -10.53
N ARG A 35 10.16 -5.32 -10.85
CA ARG A 35 10.09 -3.87 -11.17
C ARG A 35 9.23 -3.63 -12.41
N ALA A 36 9.43 -4.39 -13.49
CA ALA A 36 8.65 -4.30 -14.72
C ALA A 36 7.17 -4.60 -14.48
N ARG A 37 6.85 -5.66 -13.72
CA ARG A 37 5.48 -5.97 -13.32
C ARG A 37 4.83 -4.83 -12.54
N LYS A 38 5.56 -4.27 -11.57
CA LYS A 38 5.11 -3.12 -10.76
C LYS A 38 4.89 -1.87 -11.63
N ALA A 39 5.76 -1.61 -12.60
CA ALA A 39 5.63 -0.49 -13.52
C ALA A 39 4.35 -0.63 -14.37
N ARG A 40 4.14 -1.81 -14.98
CA ARG A 40 2.92 -2.10 -15.77
C ARG A 40 1.64 -1.94 -14.93
N ALA A 41 1.62 -2.43 -13.70
CA ALA A 41 0.47 -2.29 -12.80
C ALA A 41 0.13 -0.82 -12.48
N LYS A 42 1.12 0.07 -12.50
CA LYS A 42 0.93 1.52 -12.26
C LYS A 42 0.62 2.32 -13.52
N ASP A 43 0.74 1.73 -14.70
CA ASP A 43 0.67 2.44 -15.97
C ASP A 43 -0.76 2.54 -16.54
N SER A 44 -1.77 2.01 -15.85
CA SER A 44 -3.15 2.23 -16.29
C SER A 44 -3.53 3.71 -16.18
N ALA A 45 -4.31 4.22 -17.14
CA ALA A 45 -4.79 5.60 -17.12
C ALA A 45 -5.54 5.91 -15.81
N VAL A 46 -6.28 4.92 -15.29
CA VAL A 46 -7.00 4.97 -14.02
C VAL A 46 -6.04 5.15 -12.83
N ALA A 47 -4.96 4.37 -12.77
CA ALA A 47 -3.96 4.48 -11.70
C ALA A 47 -3.22 5.82 -11.74
N ARG A 48 -2.85 6.29 -12.95
CA ARG A 48 -2.19 7.60 -13.12
C ARG A 48 -3.11 8.75 -12.69
N LYS A 49 -4.38 8.72 -13.10
CA LYS A 49 -5.39 9.72 -12.72
C LYS A 49 -5.58 9.75 -11.20
N GLY A 50 -5.73 8.59 -10.56
CA GLY A 50 -5.85 8.49 -9.10
C GLY A 50 -4.61 9.03 -8.38
N ALA A 51 -3.41 8.64 -8.80
CA ALA A 51 -2.16 9.09 -8.20
C ALA A 51 -1.93 10.60 -8.34
N ALA A 52 -2.42 11.23 -9.41
CA ALA A 52 -2.33 12.67 -9.62
C ALA A 52 -3.14 13.46 -8.57
N LEU A 53 -4.30 12.95 -8.15
CA LEU A 53 -5.18 13.61 -7.17
C LEU A 53 -4.46 13.84 -5.83
N TYR A 54 -3.75 12.82 -5.35
CA TYR A 54 -2.97 12.89 -4.09
C TYR A 54 -1.81 13.90 -4.14
N LYS A 55 -1.35 14.32 -5.33
CA LYS A 55 -0.25 15.29 -5.48
C LYS A 55 -0.73 16.76 -5.47
N THR A 56 -2.04 16.99 -5.57
CA THR A 56 -2.60 18.33 -5.67
C THR A 56 -2.43 19.14 -4.37
N ALA A 57 -2.27 20.46 -4.49
CA ALA A 57 -2.27 21.36 -3.34
C ALA A 57 -3.63 21.34 -2.61
N ALA A 58 -4.72 21.17 -3.37
CA ALA A 58 -6.08 21.02 -2.84
C ALA A 58 -6.16 19.83 -1.88
N TRP A 59 -5.64 18.67 -2.28
CA TRP A 59 -5.63 17.49 -1.40
C TRP A 59 -4.82 17.72 -0.14
N ARG A 60 -3.62 18.30 -0.25
CA ARG A 60 -2.76 18.62 0.90
C ARG A 60 -3.49 19.45 1.95
N ARG A 61 -4.13 20.55 1.52
CA ARG A 61 -4.91 21.45 2.39
C ARG A 61 -6.12 20.75 3.01
N ALA A 62 -6.84 19.95 2.21
CA ALA A 62 -8.01 19.23 2.68
C ALA A 62 -7.64 18.15 3.70
N ARG A 63 -6.58 17.38 3.44
CA ARG A 63 -6.01 16.39 4.37
C ARG A 63 -5.64 17.02 5.71
N GLU A 64 -4.88 18.11 5.70
CA GLU A 64 -4.47 18.82 6.92
C GLU A 64 -5.70 19.32 7.72
N THR A 65 -6.68 19.88 7.02
CA THR A 65 -7.92 20.36 7.66
C THR A 65 -8.72 19.22 8.26
N TYR A 66 -8.79 18.08 7.56
CA TYR A 66 -9.49 16.90 8.05
C TYR A 66 -8.79 16.33 9.29
N LEU A 67 -7.47 16.13 9.28
CA LEU A 67 -6.72 15.63 10.44
C LEU A 67 -6.83 16.55 11.67
N ARG A 68 -6.88 17.87 11.48
CA ARG A 68 -7.14 18.80 12.60
C ARG A 68 -8.52 18.62 13.23
N ARG A 69 -9.53 18.22 12.46
CA ARG A 69 -10.91 17.98 12.94
C ARG A 69 -11.10 16.55 13.45
N HIS A 70 -10.29 15.61 12.97
CA HIS A 70 -10.32 14.20 13.30
C HIS A 70 -8.92 13.78 13.78
N PRO A 71 -8.48 14.25 14.97
CA PRO A 71 -7.10 14.07 15.43
C PRO A 71 -6.80 12.64 15.90
N LEU A 72 -7.81 11.79 16.06
CA LEU A 72 -7.67 10.44 16.59
C LEU A 72 -7.93 9.38 15.51
N CYS A 73 -7.20 8.28 15.59
CA CYS A 73 -7.35 7.11 14.75
C CYS A 73 -8.68 6.41 15.05
N VAL A 74 -9.56 6.28 14.05
CA VAL A 74 -10.89 5.68 14.22
C VAL A 74 -10.80 4.21 14.64
N ASP A 75 -9.96 3.41 13.98
CA ASP A 75 -9.73 1.99 14.31
C ASP A 75 -9.24 1.78 15.76
N CYS A 76 -8.45 2.73 16.28
CA CYS A 76 -7.97 2.65 17.66
C CYS A 76 -9.06 3.11 18.64
N GLY A 77 -9.84 4.13 18.28
CA GLY A 77 -10.97 4.61 19.05
C GLY A 77 -12.03 3.53 19.28
N ASP A 78 -12.32 2.72 18.25
CA ASP A 78 -13.26 1.58 18.35
C ASP A 78 -12.79 0.52 19.35
N LEU A 79 -11.50 0.48 19.66
CA LEU A 79 -10.89 -0.39 20.66
C LEU A 79 -10.71 0.30 22.03
N GLY A 80 -11.23 1.52 22.20
CA GLY A 80 -11.06 2.34 23.41
C GLY A 80 -9.67 2.94 23.58
N LEU A 81 -8.85 2.97 22.51
CA LEU A 81 -7.49 3.51 22.53
C LEU A 81 -7.43 4.93 21.97
N VAL A 82 -6.71 5.81 22.65
CA VAL A 82 -6.45 7.18 22.18
C VAL A 82 -5.11 7.21 21.46
N VAL A 83 -5.16 7.22 20.12
CA VAL A 83 -3.96 7.25 19.26
C VAL A 83 -4.13 8.35 18.22
N GLU A 84 -3.10 9.17 18.03
CA GLU A 84 -3.10 10.23 17.03
C GLU A 84 -3.27 9.67 15.61
N ALA A 85 -4.10 10.33 14.80
CA ALA A 85 -4.20 10.05 13.37
C ALA A 85 -3.12 10.81 12.59
N GLU A 86 -2.44 10.09 11.71
CA GLU A 86 -1.36 10.64 10.88
C GLU A 86 -1.74 10.67 9.40
N GLU A 87 -2.72 9.87 8.99
CA GLU A 87 -3.08 9.66 7.59
C GLU A 87 -4.59 9.77 7.40
N VAL A 88 -4.98 10.33 6.25
CA VAL A 88 -6.38 10.31 5.80
C VAL A 88 -6.46 9.24 4.75
N ASP A 89 -7.33 8.27 5.00
CA ASP A 89 -7.54 7.11 4.15
C ASP A 89 -8.99 7.10 3.63
N HIS A 90 -9.21 6.43 2.51
CA HIS A 90 -10.54 6.25 1.95
C HIS A 90 -11.14 4.94 2.47
N VAL A 91 -12.27 4.99 3.19
CA VAL A 91 -12.96 3.80 3.73
C VAL A 91 -13.17 2.77 2.62
N GLU A 92 -13.72 3.20 1.49
CA GLU A 92 -13.76 2.43 0.26
C GLU A 92 -12.79 3.01 -0.79
N PRO A 93 -11.87 2.19 -1.34
CA PRO A 93 -10.89 2.67 -2.32
C PRO A 93 -11.55 3.36 -3.52
N HIS A 94 -11.09 4.57 -3.84
CA HIS A 94 -11.69 5.36 -4.91
C HIS A 94 -11.42 4.79 -6.32
N ARG A 95 -10.41 3.92 -6.50
CA ARG A 95 -10.06 3.25 -7.78
C ARG A 95 -10.05 4.18 -9.01
N GLY A 96 -9.64 5.44 -8.82
CA GLY A 96 -9.59 6.46 -9.88
C GLY A 96 -10.88 7.27 -10.11
N ASP A 97 -11.95 6.98 -9.37
CA ASP A 97 -13.15 7.83 -9.29
C ASP A 97 -12.83 9.12 -8.52
N VAL A 98 -13.03 10.26 -9.18
CA VAL A 98 -12.74 11.58 -8.63
C VAL A 98 -13.81 12.02 -7.63
N ARG A 99 -15.07 11.67 -7.87
CA ARG A 99 -16.18 12.05 -6.96
C ARG A 99 -15.99 11.34 -5.63
N LYS A 100 -15.71 10.04 -5.68
CA LYS A 100 -15.43 9.23 -4.49
C LYS A 100 -14.15 9.62 -3.76
N PHE A 101 -13.14 10.11 -4.49
CA PHE A 101 -11.93 10.65 -3.89
C PHE A 101 -12.22 11.88 -3.02
N TRP A 102 -13.09 12.77 -3.47
CA TRP A 102 -13.45 14.02 -2.78
C TRP A 102 -14.63 13.89 -1.82
N ASP A 103 -15.26 12.72 -1.75
CA ASP A 103 -16.31 12.43 -0.79
C ASP A 103 -15.71 12.33 0.62
N ARG A 104 -15.96 13.35 1.44
CA ARG A 104 -15.47 13.41 2.81
C ARG A 104 -16.13 12.40 3.74
N SER A 105 -17.32 11.89 3.39
CA SER A 105 -17.96 10.81 4.15
C SER A 105 -17.24 9.48 3.94
N ASN A 106 -16.51 9.34 2.83
CA ASN A 106 -15.64 8.21 2.54
C ASN A 106 -14.22 8.38 3.12
N TRP A 107 -13.94 9.45 3.89
CA TRP A 107 -12.63 9.64 4.52
C TRP A 107 -12.65 9.12 5.96
N GLN A 108 -11.52 8.59 6.40
CA GLN A 108 -11.27 8.21 7.79
C GLN A 108 -9.86 8.63 8.22
N ALA A 109 -9.72 8.96 9.51
CA ALA A 109 -8.44 9.32 10.11
C ALA A 109 -7.81 8.07 10.74
N LEU A 110 -6.59 7.72 10.33
CA LEU A 110 -5.89 6.52 10.80
C LEU A 110 -4.45 6.84 11.25
N CYS A 111 -3.95 6.09 12.22
CA CYS A 111 -2.51 6.03 12.50
C CYS A 111 -1.81 5.16 11.44
N LYS A 112 -0.50 5.32 11.28
CA LYS A 112 0.29 4.56 10.28
C LYS A 112 0.12 3.05 10.37
N ARG A 113 -0.01 2.50 11.59
CA ARG A 113 -0.17 1.06 11.82
C ARG A 113 -1.50 0.55 11.27
N CYS A 114 -2.60 1.24 11.58
CA CYS A 114 -3.93 0.85 11.12
C CYS A 114 -4.08 1.04 9.61
N HIS A 115 -3.56 2.14 9.06
CA HIS A 115 -3.54 2.39 7.62
C HIS A 115 -2.74 1.33 6.84
N SER A 116 -1.55 0.97 7.33
CA SER A 116 -0.73 -0.11 6.74
C SER A 116 -1.45 -1.47 6.77
N ARG A 117 -2.11 -1.80 7.89
CA ARG A 117 -2.93 -3.00 8.03
C ARG A 117 -4.07 -3.04 7.03
N LYS A 118 -4.81 -1.94 6.86
CA LYS A 118 -5.89 -1.82 5.87
C LYS A 118 -5.36 -1.99 4.45
N THR A 119 -4.30 -1.28 4.09
CA THR A 119 -3.66 -1.41 2.76
C THR A 119 -3.27 -2.86 2.47
N ALA A 120 -2.66 -3.56 3.43
CA ALA A 120 -2.33 -4.97 3.26
C ALA A 120 -3.59 -5.82 3.02
N ARG A 121 -4.65 -5.60 3.80
CA ARG A 121 -5.92 -6.31 3.63
C ARG A 121 -6.49 -6.12 2.22
N GLU A 122 -6.50 -4.89 1.71
CA GLU A 122 -7.03 -4.57 0.39
C GLU A 122 -6.22 -5.20 -0.74
N VAL A 123 -4.89 -5.20 -0.63
CA VAL A 123 -3.99 -5.75 -1.64
C VAL A 123 -4.04 -7.29 -1.68
N PHE A 124 -4.09 -7.94 -0.52
CA PHE A 124 -3.97 -9.40 -0.43
C PHE A 124 -5.30 -10.15 -0.39
N HIS A 125 -6.38 -9.54 0.11
CA HIS A 125 -7.65 -10.24 0.30
C HIS A 125 -8.75 -9.82 -0.67
N GLY A 126 -8.52 -8.80 -1.51
CA GLY A 126 -9.52 -8.26 -2.41
C GLY A 126 -10.80 -7.85 -1.67
N ASP A 127 -11.79 -7.41 -2.42
CA ASP A 127 -13.07 -6.93 -1.90
C ASP A 127 -13.96 -8.10 -1.44
N ARG A 128 -13.53 -8.85 -0.42
CA ARG A 128 -14.47 -9.61 0.42
C ARG A 128 -15.03 -8.60 1.41
N GLY A 129 -16.09 -7.93 0.96
CA GLY A 129 -16.81 -6.89 1.68
C GLY A 129 -16.78 -7.12 3.18
N VAL A 130 -16.17 -6.18 3.89
CA VAL A 130 -16.21 -6.15 5.34
C VAL A 130 -17.61 -5.68 5.69
N SER A 131 -18.44 -6.65 6.06
CA SER A 131 -19.57 -6.51 6.99
C SER A 131 -19.51 -5.17 7.73
N GLN A 132 -20.39 -4.26 7.35
CA GLN A 132 -20.85 -3.22 8.27
C GLN A 132 -21.33 -3.97 9.52
N ASN A 133 -20.70 -3.73 10.67
CA ASN A 133 -21.30 -4.11 11.94
C ASN A 133 -22.00 -2.86 12.50
N PRO A 134 -23.18 -3.05 13.12
CA PRO A 134 -24.15 -1.98 13.40
C PRO A 134 -23.67 -0.95 14.42
#